data_AF-A0A4Q5QM33-F1
#
_entry.id   AF-A0A4Q5QM33-F1
#
_cell.length_a   1.000
_cell.length_b   1.000
_cell.length_c   1.000
_cell.angle_alpha   90.00
_cell.angle_beta   90.00
_cell.angle_gamma   90.00
#
_symmetry.space_group_name_H-M   'P 1'
#
loop_
_entity.id
_entity.type
_entity.pdbx_description
1 polymer ?
#
loop_
_entity_poly.entity_id
_entity_poly.type
_entity_poly.pdbx_seq_one_letter_code
_entity_poly.pdbx_strand_id
1 'polypeptide(L)'
;MEQTISFNQLNIITDQSTAAILGNIKKIRLEKHYSQTYLASKLGLSPTAYSKIELGRSKMTLSALFQISAILETDLAKILPFAYE
;
A
#
# COMPACT_ATOMS: atom_id res chain seq x y z
N MET A 1 -21.23 30.07 16.61
CA MET A 1 -19.88 30.29 16.04
C MET A 1 -19.34 28.94 15.64
N GLU A 2 -19.53 28.58 14.37
CA GLU A 2 -18.98 27.36 13.81
C GLU A 2 -17.46 27.46 13.78
N GLN A 3 -16.77 26.55 14.46
CA GLN A 3 -15.33 26.36 14.26
C GLN A 3 -15.16 25.23 13.25
N THR A 4 -15.05 25.60 11.97
CA THR A 4 -14.68 24.67 10.90
C THR A 4 -13.20 24.34 11.05
N ILE A 5 -12.90 23.16 11.59
CA ILE A 5 -11.54 22.63 11.60
C ILE A 5 -11.14 22.40 10.14
N SER A 6 -10.12 23.14 9.70
CA SER A 6 -9.59 23.09 8.34
C SER A 6 -9.08 21.69 8.00
N PHE A 7 -9.76 21.02 7.07
CA PHE A 7 -9.42 19.69 6.52
C PHE A 7 -8.03 19.61 5.85
N ASN A 8 -7.30 20.73 5.72
CA ASN A 8 -6.06 20.81 4.95
C ASN A 8 -4.81 20.28 5.68
N GLN A 9 -4.85 20.04 6.99
CA GLN A 9 -3.71 19.45 7.71
C GLN A 9 -3.59 17.92 7.56
N LEU A 10 -4.64 17.23 7.08
CA LEU A 10 -4.62 15.77 6.89
C LEU A 10 -3.86 15.31 5.63
N ASN A 11 -3.62 16.20 4.66
CA ASN A 11 -3.04 15.83 3.36
C ASN A 11 -1.50 15.80 3.33
N ILE A 12 -0.82 16.42 4.30
CA ILE A 12 0.66 16.49 4.32
C ILE A 12 1.27 15.21 4.91
N ILE A 13 0.55 14.52 5.80
CA ILE A 13 1.03 13.30 6.48
C ILE A 13 0.87 12.05 5.58
N THR A 14 -0.11 12.05 4.67
CA THR A 14 -0.49 10.85 3.90
C THR A 14 0.47 10.44 2.78
N ASP A 15 1.22 11.37 2.19
CA ASP A 15 1.98 11.10 0.96
C ASP A 15 3.28 10.30 1.23
N GLN A 16 4.04 10.71 2.24
CA GLN A 16 5.31 10.05 2.58
C GLN A 16 5.12 8.66 3.21
N SER A 17 4.04 8.47 3.99
CA SER A 17 3.70 7.16 4.56
C SER A 17 3.25 6.16 3.48
N THR A 18 2.54 6.62 2.45
CA THR A 18 2.08 5.75 1.35
C THR A 18 3.25 5.23 0.52
N ALA A 19 4.21 6.08 0.17
CA ALA A 19 5.40 5.67 -0.57
C ALA A 19 6.23 4.62 0.20
N ALA A 20 6.38 4.78 1.52
CA ALA A 20 7.06 3.80 2.37
C ALA A 20 6.35 2.44 2.38
N ILE A 21 5.01 2.44 2.54
CA ILE A 21 4.19 1.23 2.51
C ILE A 21 4.34 0.49 1.18
N LEU A 22 4.23 1.21 0.05
CA LEU A 22 4.37 0.62 -1.29
C LEU A 22 5.80 0.10 -1.53
N GLY A 23 6.81 0.81 -1.02
CA GLY A 23 8.20 0.36 -1.02
C GLY A 23 8.40 -0.96 -0.27
N ASN A 24 7.80 -1.10 0.92
CA ASN A 24 7.85 -2.32 1.71
C ASN A 24 7.14 -3.48 1.00
N ILE A 25 5.95 -3.26 0.43
CA ILE A 25 5.25 -4.25 -0.40
C ILE A 25 6.16 -4.74 -1.55
N LYS A 26 6.75 -3.81 -2.30
CA LYS A 26 7.64 -4.13 -3.42
C LYS A 26 8.86 -4.93 -2.96
N LYS A 27 9.48 -4.55 -1.84
CA LYS A 27 10.63 -5.25 -1.27
C LYS A 27 10.28 -6.70 -0.94
N ILE A 28 9.24 -6.93 -0.15
CA ILE A 28 8.79 -8.26 0.28
C ILE A 28 8.40 -9.11 -0.95
N ARG A 29 7.70 -8.51 -1.92
CA ARG A 29 7.35 -9.18 -3.18
C ARG A 29 8.59 -9.71 -3.92
N LEU A 30 9.63 -8.89 -4.01
CA LEU A 30 10.88 -9.26 -4.70
C LEU A 30 11.68 -10.32 -3.93
N GLU A 31 11.71 -10.25 -2.60
CA GLU A 31 12.30 -11.27 -1.73
C GLU A 31 11.63 -12.65 -1.92
N LYS A 32 10.32 -12.66 -2.19
CA LYS A 32 9.56 -13.88 -2.52
C LYS A 32 9.60 -14.28 -3.99
N HIS A 33 10.35 -13.56 -4.83
CA HIS A 33 10.42 -13.77 -6.28
C HIS A 33 9.05 -13.71 -6.99
N TYR A 34 8.11 -12.96 -6.44
CA TYR A 34 6.79 -12.79 -7.03
C TYR A 34 6.79 -11.69 -8.10
N SER A 35 6.20 -11.98 -9.26
CA SER A 35 6.03 -10.98 -10.31
C SER A 35 4.86 -10.04 -9.99
N GLN A 36 4.84 -8.86 -10.61
CA GLN A 36 3.68 -7.96 -10.55
C GLN A 36 2.42 -8.65 -11.11
N THR A 37 2.57 -9.44 -12.18
CA THR A 37 1.48 -10.22 -12.79
C THR A 37 0.90 -11.25 -11.81
N TYR A 38 1.74 -11.87 -10.98
CA TYR A 38 1.29 -12.82 -9.97
C TYR A 38 0.46 -12.14 -8.87
N LEU A 39 0.89 -11.01 -8.31
CA LEU A 39 0.08 -10.28 -7.33
C LEU A 39 -1.21 -9.74 -7.96
N ALA A 40 -1.12 -9.22 -9.18
CA ALA A 40 -2.28 -8.73 -9.91
C ALA A 40 -3.35 -9.82 -10.08
N SER A 41 -2.97 -11.02 -10.52
CA SER A 41 -3.92 -12.13 -10.71
C SER A 41 -4.57 -12.57 -9.39
N LYS A 42 -3.81 -12.60 -8.29
CA LYS A 42 -4.33 -12.92 -6.96
C LYS A 42 -5.28 -11.86 -6.40
N LEU A 43 -5.11 -10.60 -6.81
CA LEU A 43 -5.98 -9.47 -6.45
C LEU A 43 -7.17 -9.28 -7.40
N GLY A 44 -7.28 -10.08 -8.47
CA GLY A 44 -8.28 -9.85 -9.52
C GLY A 44 -8.06 -8.56 -10.32
N LEU A 45 -6.81 -8.09 -10.40
CA LEU A 45 -6.40 -6.88 -11.12
C LEU A 45 -5.67 -7.21 -12.42
N SER A 46 -5.64 -6.25 -13.35
CA SER A 46 -4.70 -6.32 -14.46
C SER A 46 -3.27 -6.03 -13.97
N PRO A 47 -2.22 -6.58 -14.63
CA PRO A 47 -0.83 -6.26 -14.28
C PRO A 47 -0.54 -4.76 -14.29
N THR A 48 -1.11 -4.02 -15.25
CA THR A 48 -1.00 -2.56 -15.33
C THR A 48 -1.66 -1.85 -14.15
N ALA A 49 -2.83 -2.31 -13.70
CA ALA A 49 -3.51 -1.73 -12.54
C ALA A 49 -2.67 -1.92 -11.27
N TYR A 50 -2.18 -3.13 -11.03
CA TYR A 50 -1.28 -3.38 -9.89
C TYR A 50 0.02 -2.57 -10.00
N SER A 51 0.63 -2.49 -11.18
CA SER A 51 1.85 -1.71 -11.41
C SER A 51 1.64 -0.21 -11.08
N LYS A 52 0.49 0.37 -11.44
CA LYS A 52 0.14 1.75 -11.06
C LYS A 52 0.00 1.92 -9.54
N ILE A 53 -0.59 0.94 -8.86
CA ILE A 53 -0.68 0.94 -7.39
C ILE A 53 0.72 0.89 -6.77
N GLU A 54 1.55 -0.09 -7.17
CA GLU A 54 2.89 -0.29 -6.62
C GLU A 54 3.83 0.91 -6.87
N LEU A 55 3.60 1.67 -7.96
CA LEU A 55 4.32 2.90 -8.29
C LEU A 55 3.72 4.17 -7.64
N GLY A 56 2.64 4.05 -6.85
CA GLY A 56 1.95 5.19 -6.24
C GLY A 56 1.15 6.06 -7.22
N ARG A 57 0.95 5.60 -8.47
CA ARG A 57 0.19 6.31 -9.52
C ARG A 57 -1.32 6.07 -9.42
N SER A 58 -1.75 5.19 -8.51
CA SER A 58 -3.16 4.94 -8.21
C SER A 58 -3.31 4.66 -6.72
N LYS A 59 -4.40 5.15 -6.13
CA LYS A 59 -4.66 4.98 -4.70
C LYS A 59 -4.84 3.49 -4.38
N MET A 60 -4.11 3.01 -3.38
CA MET A 60 -4.35 1.70 -2.78
C MET A 60 -5.45 1.82 -1.73
N THR A 61 -6.41 0.89 -1.73
CA THR A 61 -7.41 0.82 -0.68
C THR A 61 -6.88 0.01 0.50
N LEU A 62 -7.46 0.21 1.69
CA LEU A 62 -7.13 -0.60 2.87
C LEU A 62 -7.43 -2.09 2.65
N SER A 63 -8.55 -2.41 1.98
CA SER A 63 -8.89 -3.80 1.61
C SER A 63 -7.80 -4.44 0.74
N ALA A 64 -7.29 -3.72 -0.27
CA ALA A 64 -6.18 -4.20 -1.10
C ALA A 64 -4.90 -4.42 -0.27
N LEU A 65 -4.61 -3.55 0.71
CA LEU A 65 -3.46 -3.72 1.60
C LEU A 65 -3.54 -5.03 2.42
N PHE A 66 -4.71 -5.34 3.01
CA PHE A 66 -4.92 -6.62 3.72
C PHE A 66 -4.83 -7.84 2.80
N GLN A 67 -5.33 -7.74 1.57
CA GLN A 67 -5.19 -8.83 0.60
C GLN A 67 -3.73 -9.03 0.19
N ILE A 68 -3.00 -7.94 -0.06
CA ILE A 68 -1.57 -7.98 -0.38
C ILE A 68 -0.79 -8.61 0.77
N SER A 69 -1.05 -8.26 2.03
CA SER A 69 -0.36 -8.87 3.17
C SER A 69 -0.63 -10.38 3.26
N ALA A 70 -1.87 -10.81 2.99
CA ALA A 70 -2.21 -12.22 2.94
C ALA A 70 -1.51 -12.96 1.78
N ILE A 71 -1.49 -12.39 0.56
CA ILE A 71 -0.81 -12.97 -0.61
C ILE A 71 0.71 -13.05 -0.40
N LEU A 72 1.28 -12.04 0.24
CA LEU A 72 2.70 -12.00 0.60
C LEU A 72 3.01 -12.85 1.84
N GLU A 73 2.00 -13.41 2.51
CA GLU A 73 2.10 -14.18 3.76
C GLU A 73 2.99 -13.46 4.77
N THR A 74 2.71 -12.18 4.98
CA THR A 74 3.46 -11.32 5.89
C THR A 74 2.51 -10.58 6.81
N ASP A 75 2.97 -10.32 8.03
CA ASP A 75 2.26 -9.45 8.95
C ASP A 75 2.21 -8.01 8.39
N LEU A 76 1.11 -7.32 8.63
CA LEU A 76 0.96 -5.90 8.30
C LEU A 76 2.00 -5.03 9.01
N ALA A 77 2.45 -5.41 10.20
CA ALA A 77 3.50 -4.72 10.94
C ALA A 77 4.80 -4.60 10.13
N LYS A 78 5.10 -5.57 9.24
CA LYS A 78 6.28 -5.50 8.35
C LYS A 78 6.06 -4.59 7.14
N ILE A 79 4.81 -4.31 6.79
CA ILE A 79 4.45 -3.43 5.67
C ILE A 79 4.33 -1.97 6.15
N LEU A 80 3.75 -1.76 7.33
CA LEU A 80 3.49 -0.43 7.88
C LEU A 80 4.77 0.19 8.46
N PRO A 81 5.08 1.47 8.17
CA PRO A 81 6.31 2.13 8.63
C PRO A 81 6.36 2.45 10.13
N PHE A 82 5.24 2.35 10.84
CA PHE A 82 5.11 2.75 12.25
C PHE A 82 4.41 1.68 13.08
N ALA A 83 4.77 0.41 12.93
CA ALA A 83 4.31 -0.60 13.88
C ALA A 83 4.83 -0.20 15.28
N TYR A 84 3.94 0.33 16.12
CA TYR A 84 4.26 0.74 17.48
C TYR A 84 4.72 -0.47 18.28
N GLU A 85 5.89 -0.37 18.92
CA GLU A 85 6.35 -1.26 19.99
C GLU A 85 5.59 -0.98 21.29
#